data_AF-A0A962RGU3-F1
#
_entry.id   AF-A0A962RGU3-F1
#
_cell.length_a   1.000
_cell.length_b   1.000
_cell.length_c   1.000
_cell.angle_alpha   90.00
_cell.angle_beta   90.00
_cell.angle_gamma   90.00
#
_symmetry.space_group_name_H-M   'P 1'
#
loop_
_entity.id
_entity.type
_entity.pdbx_description
1 polymer ?
#
loop_
_entity_poly.entity_id
_entity_poly.type
_entity_poly.pdbx_seq_one_letter_code
_entity_poly.pdbx_strand_id
1 'polypeptide(L)'
;MAGSRHIVLTSHRPHGGRPPRPIVWGAATPEVRAPVIGTVTDPSAKNTIGTHAGSYSVYLAVSVAAGRLSPDHRPDLTDTSPISAIGPHPQWCEPSRIVSLDPWGHLVTEVFADELAKGLDIRPTIAVTQARLTLPELREALAAGRLKPDNRVLGPNGDTAVTKIAIDPVWHLPGIAARFGVDEASFRRVLFEYTGGMYPELVTRSDLEVFLPPIG
;
A
#
# COMPACT_ATOMS: atom_id res chain seq x y z
N MET A 1 13.89 18.91 -26.35
CA MET A 1 12.69 19.61 -25.85
C MET A 1 11.54 18.61 -25.88
N ALA A 2 11.20 17.99 -24.74
CA ALA A 2 10.02 17.13 -24.68
C ALA A 2 8.77 18.01 -24.87
N GLY A 3 7.95 17.71 -25.87
CA GLY A 3 6.75 18.48 -26.16
C GLY A 3 5.79 18.51 -24.97
N SER A 4 5.08 19.63 -24.82
CA SER A 4 4.02 19.82 -23.82
C SER A 4 2.99 18.68 -23.93
N ARG A 5 3.05 17.73 -22.99
CA ARG A 5 2.10 16.63 -22.90
C ARG A 5 0.89 17.14 -22.11
N HIS A 6 -0.31 16.96 -22.66
CA HIS A 6 -1.55 17.38 -22.00
C HIS A 6 -1.67 16.73 -20.61
N ILE A 7 -1.80 17.55 -19.58
CA ILE A 7 -1.97 17.09 -18.19
C ILE A 7 -3.46 16.84 -17.96
N VAL A 8 -3.81 15.59 -17.64
CA VAL A 8 -5.15 15.24 -17.18
C VAL A 8 -5.17 15.36 -15.66
N LEU A 9 -5.97 16.28 -15.13
CA LEU A 9 -6.15 16.41 -13.70
C LEU A 9 -6.97 15.23 -13.17
N THR A 10 -6.58 14.73 -12.00
CA THR A 10 -7.26 13.61 -11.35
C THR A 10 -8.62 13.99 -10.75
N SER A 11 -8.92 15.30 -10.68
CA SER A 11 -10.14 15.88 -10.12
C SER A 11 -11.43 15.42 -10.80
N HIS A 12 -11.38 14.97 -12.05
CA HIS A 12 -12.60 14.54 -12.74
C HIS A 12 -12.38 13.22 -13.44
N ARG A 13 -13.47 12.46 -13.60
CA ARG A 13 -13.43 11.26 -14.41
C ARG A 13 -13.01 11.63 -15.84
N PRO A 14 -12.13 10.85 -16.47
CA PRO A 14 -11.86 11.00 -17.90
C PRO A 14 -13.17 10.90 -18.68
N HIS A 15 -13.46 11.88 -19.54
CA HIS A 15 -14.67 11.85 -20.37
C HIS A 15 -14.64 10.61 -21.27
N GLY A 16 -15.66 9.76 -21.19
CA GLY A 16 -15.80 8.55 -22.02
C GLY A 16 -15.06 7.30 -21.53
N GLY A 17 -14.39 7.34 -20.37
CA GLY A 17 -13.75 6.17 -19.78
C GLY A 17 -14.71 5.25 -19.02
N ARG A 18 -14.52 3.93 -19.11
CA ARG A 18 -15.19 2.97 -18.21
C ARG A 18 -14.75 3.26 -16.77
N PRO A 19 -15.66 3.26 -15.77
CA PRO A 19 -15.25 3.41 -14.38
C PRO A 19 -14.26 2.30 -14.00
N PRO A 20 -13.23 2.63 -13.21
CA PRO A 20 -12.27 1.63 -12.74
C PRO A 20 -12.99 0.58 -11.88
N ARG A 21 -12.43 -0.62 -11.80
CA ARG A 21 -13.01 -1.72 -11.00
C ARG A 21 -13.09 -1.27 -9.54
N PRO A 22 -14.29 -1.20 -8.94
CA PRO A 22 -14.44 -0.75 -7.57
C PRO A 22 -13.83 -1.77 -6.61
N ILE A 23 -13.36 -1.26 -5.48
CA ILE A 23 -12.82 -2.04 -4.39
C ILE A 23 -13.97 -2.44 -3.47
N VAL A 24 -14.20 -3.75 -3.29
CA VAL A 24 -15.22 -4.26 -2.37
C VAL A 24 -14.58 -4.55 -1.01
N TRP A 25 -14.41 -3.52 -0.18
CA TRP A 25 -13.68 -3.63 1.07
C TRP A 25 -14.27 -4.69 2.02
N GLY A 26 -13.42 -5.53 2.61
CA GLY A 26 -13.85 -6.63 3.47
C GLY A 26 -14.47 -7.83 2.73
N ALA A 27 -14.40 -7.90 1.39
CA ALA A 27 -14.85 -9.08 0.68
C ALA A 27 -14.02 -10.34 1.06
N ALA A 28 -14.70 -11.50 1.01
CA ALA A 28 -14.17 -12.77 1.49
C ALA A 28 -12.97 -13.31 0.68
N THR A 29 -12.88 -12.93 -0.59
CA THR A 29 -11.83 -13.41 -1.50
C THR A 29 -11.19 -12.24 -2.25
N PRO A 30 -9.90 -12.33 -2.60
CA PRO A 30 -9.18 -11.25 -3.28
C PRO A 30 -9.81 -10.92 -4.66
N GLU A 31 -10.39 -11.91 -5.34
CA GLU A 31 -11.04 -11.72 -6.63
C GLU A 31 -12.31 -10.87 -6.50
N VAL A 32 -13.13 -11.09 -5.47
CA VAL A 32 -14.31 -10.24 -5.22
C VAL A 32 -13.87 -8.87 -4.69
N ARG A 33 -12.84 -8.84 -3.84
CA ARG A 33 -12.27 -7.63 -3.23
C ARG A 33 -11.71 -6.66 -4.27
N ALA A 34 -11.18 -7.18 -5.38
CA ALA A 34 -10.42 -6.46 -6.41
C ALA A 34 -9.06 -5.90 -5.89
N PRO A 35 -8.05 -5.77 -6.78
CA PRO A 35 -6.75 -5.22 -6.40
C PRO A 35 -6.81 -3.73 -6.08
N VAL A 36 -5.84 -3.27 -5.30
CA VAL A 36 -5.56 -1.84 -5.07
C VAL A 36 -4.66 -1.34 -6.20
N ILE A 37 -5.14 -0.38 -6.99
CA ILE A 37 -4.46 0.14 -8.18
C ILE A 37 -4.26 1.66 -8.05
N GLY A 38 -3.08 2.06 -7.61
CA GLY A 38 -2.61 3.45 -7.53
C GLY A 38 -1.61 3.80 -8.63
N THR A 39 -1.79 3.27 -9.83
CA THR A 39 -0.86 3.47 -10.94
C THR A 39 -0.84 4.93 -11.43
N VAL A 40 0.33 5.34 -11.93
CA VAL A 40 0.53 6.62 -12.65
C VAL A 40 0.73 6.41 -14.15
N THR A 41 0.87 5.15 -14.60
CA THR A 41 1.15 4.80 -16.01
C THR A 41 -0.14 4.69 -16.84
N ASP A 42 -1.18 4.08 -16.27
CA ASP A 42 -2.52 4.01 -16.85
C ASP A 42 -3.58 4.59 -15.88
N PRO A 43 -3.87 5.90 -15.96
CA PRO A 43 -4.86 6.54 -15.10
C PRO A 43 -6.28 5.96 -15.22
N SER A 44 -6.60 5.23 -16.30
CA SER A 44 -7.94 4.65 -16.50
C SER A 44 -8.18 3.41 -15.63
N ALA A 45 -7.12 2.69 -15.28
CA ALA A 45 -7.17 1.52 -14.39
C ALA A 45 -7.17 1.90 -12.90
N LYS A 46 -6.82 3.14 -12.57
CA LYS A 46 -6.64 3.63 -11.19
C LYS A 46 -7.97 3.59 -10.41
N ASN A 47 -7.99 2.88 -9.27
CA ASN A 47 -9.15 2.77 -8.39
C ASN A 47 -8.89 3.29 -6.96
N THR A 48 -7.86 4.12 -6.79
CA THR A 48 -7.50 4.76 -5.52
C THR A 48 -7.28 6.26 -5.69
N ILE A 49 -7.27 6.97 -4.55
CA ILE A 49 -6.72 8.31 -4.41
C ILE A 49 -5.24 8.19 -4.04
N GLY A 50 -4.39 9.08 -4.54
CA GLY A 50 -2.93 8.98 -4.36
C GLY A 50 -2.27 8.02 -5.35
N THR A 51 -1.08 7.50 -5.03
CA THR A 51 -0.30 6.61 -5.91
C THR A 51 0.32 5.47 -5.11
N HIS A 52 0.73 4.39 -5.78
CA HIS A 52 1.59 3.38 -5.15
C HIS A 52 2.86 4.02 -4.56
N ALA A 53 3.39 3.41 -3.49
CA ALA A 53 4.55 3.91 -2.74
C ALA A 53 4.39 5.39 -2.34
N GLY A 54 3.22 5.76 -1.82
CA GLY A 54 2.83 7.16 -1.56
C GLY A 54 3.89 7.96 -0.81
N SER A 55 4.48 7.40 0.24
CA SER A 55 5.56 8.02 1.04
C SER A 55 6.82 8.34 0.23
N TYR A 56 7.08 7.60 -0.85
CA TYR A 56 8.22 7.79 -1.75
C TYR A 56 7.85 8.48 -3.07
N SER A 57 6.58 8.87 -3.28
CA SER A 57 6.09 9.42 -4.54
C SER A 57 6.84 10.67 -4.99
N VAL A 58 7.27 11.53 -4.07
CA VAL A 58 8.09 12.73 -4.38
C VAL A 58 9.47 12.32 -4.89
N TYR A 59 10.14 11.35 -4.26
CA TYR A 59 11.44 10.85 -4.71
C TYR A 59 11.35 10.16 -6.07
N LEU A 60 10.25 9.43 -6.31
CA LEU A 60 9.93 8.85 -7.61
C LEU A 60 9.80 9.95 -8.68
N ALA A 61 9.00 10.98 -8.41
CA ALA A 61 8.81 12.11 -9.32
C ALA A 61 10.12 12.84 -9.64
N VAL A 62 10.97 13.08 -8.63
CA VAL A 62 12.31 13.66 -8.84
C VAL A 62 13.19 12.76 -9.70
N SER A 63 13.15 11.44 -9.49
CA SER A 63 13.94 10.48 -10.27
C SER A 63 13.53 10.45 -11.74
N VAL A 64 12.22 10.51 -12.01
CA VAL A 64 11.68 10.62 -13.36
C VAL A 64 12.04 11.96 -14.00
N ALA A 65 11.89 13.08 -13.27
CA ALA A 65 12.26 14.41 -13.75
C ALA A 65 13.76 14.53 -14.07
N ALA A 66 14.61 13.86 -13.28
CA ALA A 66 16.06 13.78 -13.51
C ALA A 66 16.45 12.82 -14.65
N GLY A 67 15.49 12.13 -15.28
CA GLY A 67 15.74 11.14 -16.34
C GLY A 67 16.42 9.86 -15.86
N ARG A 68 16.47 9.61 -14.55
CA ARG A 68 17.08 8.41 -13.95
C ARG A 68 16.12 7.23 -13.86
N LEU A 69 14.84 7.48 -14.03
CA LEU A 69 13.79 6.45 -14.06
C LEU A 69 12.84 6.72 -15.23
N SER A 70 12.47 5.65 -15.95
CA SER A 70 11.44 5.75 -16.99
C SER A 70 10.07 6.07 -16.35
N PRO A 71 9.28 7.00 -16.90
CA PRO A 71 7.89 7.23 -16.47
C PRO A 71 7.01 5.97 -16.56
N ASP A 72 7.33 5.08 -17.50
CA ASP A 72 6.60 3.84 -17.76
C ASP A 72 7.23 2.63 -17.04
N HIS A 73 8.13 2.88 -16.08
CA HIS A 73 8.80 1.82 -15.34
C HIS A 73 7.80 0.94 -14.57
N ARG A 74 7.88 -0.36 -14.83
CA ARG A 74 7.17 -1.41 -14.10
C ARG A 74 8.17 -2.15 -13.21
N PRO A 75 7.87 -2.30 -11.90
CA PRO A 75 8.69 -3.13 -11.02
C PRO A 75 8.74 -4.57 -11.51
N ASP A 76 9.90 -5.20 -11.42
CA ASP A 76 10.02 -6.64 -11.54
C ASP A 76 9.62 -7.27 -10.20
N LEU A 77 8.61 -8.15 -10.25
CA LEU A 77 8.08 -8.85 -9.08
C LEU A 77 8.56 -10.31 -9.00
N THR A 78 9.49 -10.72 -9.87
CA THR A 78 10.12 -12.04 -9.81
C THR A 78 10.80 -12.24 -8.46
N ASP A 79 10.61 -13.40 -7.84
CA ASP A 79 11.17 -13.77 -6.53
C ASP A 79 10.84 -12.81 -5.38
N THR A 80 9.73 -12.08 -5.48
CA THR A 80 9.23 -11.17 -4.42
C THR A 80 8.17 -11.79 -3.51
N SER A 81 7.90 -13.10 -3.65
CA SER A 81 6.94 -13.82 -2.80
C SER A 81 7.31 -13.72 -1.31
N PRO A 82 6.34 -13.54 -0.40
CA PRO A 82 6.61 -13.42 1.02
C PRO A 82 7.21 -14.72 1.56
N ILE A 83 8.36 -14.61 2.24
CA ILE A 83 9.07 -15.77 2.77
C ILE A 83 8.45 -16.36 4.06
N SER A 84 7.50 -15.65 4.64
CA SER A 84 6.70 -16.11 5.78
C SER A 84 5.23 -15.97 5.40
N ALA A 85 4.48 -17.06 5.47
CA ALA A 85 3.04 -17.04 5.24
C ALA A 85 2.33 -16.29 6.36
N ILE A 86 1.48 -15.32 6.00
CA ILE A 86 0.62 -14.58 6.92
C ILE A 86 -0.81 -14.73 6.40
N GLY A 87 -1.71 -15.23 7.26
CA GLY A 87 -3.12 -15.43 6.93
C GLY A 87 -3.39 -16.47 5.83
N PRO A 88 -4.59 -16.42 5.21
CA PRO A 88 -5.67 -15.47 5.50
C PRO A 88 -6.24 -15.65 6.90
N HIS A 89 -6.71 -14.55 7.49
CA HIS A 89 -7.39 -14.56 8.80
C HIS A 89 -8.84 -14.07 8.65
N PRO A 90 -9.80 -14.57 9.45
CA PRO A 90 -11.21 -14.16 9.34
C PRO A 90 -11.43 -12.65 9.38
N GLN A 91 -10.62 -11.93 10.17
CA GLN A 91 -10.73 -10.47 10.35
C GLN A 91 -10.41 -9.68 9.08
N TRP A 92 -9.77 -10.28 8.07
CA TRP A 92 -9.52 -9.63 6.78
C TRP A 92 -10.80 -9.42 5.99
N CYS A 93 -11.79 -10.27 6.24
CA CYS A 93 -13.08 -10.31 5.56
C CYS A 93 -14.21 -9.75 6.45
N GLU A 94 -13.86 -9.20 7.62
CA GLU A 94 -14.81 -8.50 8.48
C GLU A 94 -14.79 -7.01 8.14
N PRO A 95 -15.90 -6.44 7.62
CA PRO A 95 -15.98 -5.01 7.37
C PRO A 95 -15.58 -4.20 8.60
N SER A 96 -14.93 -3.06 8.39
CA SER A 96 -14.45 -2.12 9.43
C SER A 96 -13.33 -2.59 10.37
N ARG A 97 -12.95 -3.89 10.39
CA ARG A 97 -11.87 -4.38 11.26
C ARG A 97 -10.50 -3.82 10.88
N ILE A 98 -10.16 -3.95 9.61
CA ILE A 98 -8.94 -3.41 9.02
C ILE A 98 -9.35 -2.27 8.09
N VAL A 99 -8.84 -1.07 8.32
CA VAL A 99 -9.22 0.14 7.55
C VAL A 99 -8.03 1.00 7.13
N SER A 100 -6.82 0.68 7.58
CA SER A 100 -5.60 1.49 7.36
C SER A 100 -4.47 0.75 6.62
N LEU A 101 -4.69 -0.51 6.24
CA LEU A 101 -3.78 -1.31 5.40
C LEU A 101 -4.59 -2.28 4.53
N ASP A 102 -4.00 -2.75 3.43
CA ASP A 102 -4.55 -3.81 2.59
C ASP A 102 -4.00 -5.17 3.07
N PRO A 103 -4.85 -6.04 3.66
CA PRO A 103 -4.38 -7.33 4.19
C PRO A 103 -3.91 -8.30 3.10
N TRP A 104 -4.28 -8.09 1.83
CA TRP A 104 -3.82 -8.90 0.70
C TRP A 104 -2.53 -8.36 0.08
N GLY A 105 -1.99 -7.25 0.60
CA GLY A 105 -0.90 -6.48 0.00
C GLY A 105 0.42 -7.23 -0.17
N HIS A 106 0.66 -8.32 0.56
CA HIS A 106 1.85 -9.18 0.40
C HIS A 106 1.64 -10.34 -0.58
N LEU A 107 0.41 -10.61 -1.00
CA LEU A 107 0.05 -11.75 -1.85
C LEU A 107 -0.25 -11.34 -3.30
N VAL A 108 0.01 -10.08 -3.69
CA VAL A 108 -0.34 -9.52 -5.01
C VAL A 108 0.13 -10.40 -6.18
N THR A 109 1.35 -10.92 -6.10
CA THR A 109 1.93 -11.77 -7.16
C THR A 109 1.24 -13.14 -7.29
N GLU A 110 0.57 -13.60 -6.24
CA GLU A 110 -0.17 -14.86 -6.20
C GLU A 110 -1.64 -14.66 -6.57
N VAL A 111 -2.32 -13.75 -5.87
CA VAL A 111 -3.79 -13.59 -5.98
C VAL A 111 -4.24 -12.74 -7.16
N PHE A 112 -3.34 -11.96 -7.75
CA PHE A 112 -3.61 -11.11 -8.93
C PHE A 112 -2.65 -11.42 -10.09
N ALA A 113 -2.11 -12.65 -10.15
CA ALA A 113 -1.20 -13.08 -11.21
C ALA A 113 -1.78 -12.88 -12.62
N ASP A 114 -3.06 -13.20 -12.80
CA ASP A 114 -3.76 -13.05 -14.09
C ASP A 114 -3.90 -11.57 -14.51
N GLU A 115 -4.22 -10.69 -13.56
CA GLU A 115 -4.27 -9.25 -13.78
C GLU A 115 -2.90 -8.66 -14.13
N LEU A 116 -1.84 -9.10 -13.44
CA LEU A 116 -0.46 -8.73 -13.73
C LEU A 116 -0.06 -9.19 -15.15
N ALA A 117 -0.40 -10.42 -15.54
CA ALA A 117 -0.16 -10.96 -16.87
C ALA A 117 -0.92 -10.20 -17.98
N LYS A 118 -2.10 -9.65 -17.67
CA LYS A 118 -2.85 -8.73 -18.55
C LYS A 118 -2.26 -7.33 -18.61
N GLY A 119 -1.19 -7.06 -17.86
CA GLY A 119 -0.45 -5.82 -17.87
C GLY A 119 -1.01 -4.74 -16.94
N LEU A 120 -1.87 -5.08 -15.98
CA LEU A 120 -2.26 -4.15 -14.92
C LEU A 120 -1.08 -3.87 -13.99
N ASP A 121 -0.82 -2.60 -13.70
CA ASP A 121 0.21 -2.16 -12.76
C ASP A 121 -0.33 -2.23 -11.33
N ILE A 122 -0.25 -3.43 -10.75
CA ILE A 122 -0.62 -3.72 -9.35
C ILE A 122 0.68 -3.94 -8.58
N ARG A 123 0.84 -3.25 -7.45
CA ARG A 123 2.08 -3.32 -6.65
C ARG A 123 1.78 -3.80 -5.23
N PRO A 124 2.62 -4.68 -4.65
CA PRO A 124 2.53 -5.03 -3.24
C PRO A 124 2.55 -3.78 -2.35
N THR A 125 1.71 -3.76 -1.32
CA THR A 125 1.73 -2.73 -0.26
C THR A 125 2.28 -3.28 1.04
N ILE A 126 2.63 -4.56 1.09
CA ILE A 126 3.26 -5.20 2.24
C ILE A 126 4.44 -6.03 1.74
N ALA A 127 5.62 -5.79 2.31
CA ALA A 127 6.80 -6.62 2.08
C ALA A 127 7.14 -7.40 3.34
N VAL A 128 7.29 -8.72 3.22
CA VAL A 128 7.60 -9.63 4.32
C VAL A 128 8.99 -10.20 4.09
N THR A 129 9.91 -9.91 5.01
CA THR A 129 11.31 -10.35 4.96
C THR A 129 11.74 -10.96 6.28
N GLN A 130 12.90 -11.60 6.30
CA GLN A 130 13.48 -12.24 7.48
C GLN A 130 14.85 -11.63 7.65
N ALA A 131 15.22 -11.43 8.90
CA ALA A 131 16.51 -10.87 9.23
C ALA A 131 16.99 -11.45 10.56
N ARG A 132 18.29 -11.31 10.78
CA ARG A 132 18.85 -11.40 12.12
C ARG A 132 19.12 -9.98 12.60
N LEU A 133 18.56 -9.64 13.75
CA LEU A 133 18.80 -8.36 14.41
C LEU A 133 19.74 -8.58 15.59
N THR A 134 20.68 -7.66 15.72
CA THR A 134 21.51 -7.53 16.91
C THR A 134 20.95 -6.39 17.75
N LEU A 135 20.41 -6.72 18.93
CA LEU A 135 19.83 -5.75 19.85
C LEU A 135 20.68 -5.74 21.15
N PRO A 136 21.28 -4.62 21.55
CA PRO A 136 22.08 -4.53 22.78
C PRO A 136 21.34 -5.05 24.03
N GLU A 137 20.05 -4.76 24.14
CA GLU A 137 19.20 -5.12 25.28
C GLU A 137 19.05 -6.63 25.45
N LEU A 138 19.08 -7.39 24.33
CA LEU A 138 18.99 -8.84 24.37
C LEU A 138 20.31 -9.47 24.82
N ARG A 139 21.46 -8.87 24.45
CA ARG A 139 22.77 -9.30 24.96
C ARG A 139 22.88 -9.08 26.47
N GLU A 140 22.45 -7.92 26.96
CA GLU A 140 22.41 -7.63 28.40
C GLU A 140 21.46 -8.59 29.14
N ALA A 141 20.30 -8.91 28.56
CA ALA A 141 19.36 -9.85 29.16
C ALA A 141 19.90 -11.29 29.22
N LEU A 142 20.66 -11.72 28.22
CA LEU A 142 21.38 -13.00 28.22
C LEU A 142 22.47 -13.02 29.30
N ALA A 143 23.30 -11.98 29.37
CA ALA A 143 24.36 -11.87 30.38
C ALA A 143 23.82 -11.88 31.82
N ALA A 144 22.66 -11.24 32.02
CA ALA A 144 21.95 -11.24 33.31
C ALA A 144 21.15 -12.53 33.59
N GLY A 145 21.13 -13.51 32.67
CA GLY A 145 20.38 -14.76 32.82
C GLY A 145 18.86 -14.61 32.76
N ARG A 146 18.33 -13.44 32.37
CA ARG A 146 16.90 -13.16 32.23
C ARG A 146 16.29 -13.84 31.02
N LEU A 147 17.08 -14.01 29.96
CA LEU A 147 16.73 -14.75 28.77
C LEU A 147 17.67 -15.94 28.60
N LYS A 148 17.17 -17.00 27.96
CA LYS A 148 17.95 -18.18 27.59
C LYS A 148 17.88 -18.35 26.08
N PRO A 149 19.02 -18.58 25.39
CA PRO A 149 19.00 -18.87 23.97
C PRO A 149 18.21 -20.15 23.69
N ASP A 150 17.35 -20.11 22.67
CA ASP A 150 16.63 -21.28 22.16
C ASP A 150 17.21 -21.77 20.82
N ASN A 151 18.21 -21.05 20.29
CA ASN A 151 18.85 -21.28 18.98
C ASN A 151 17.88 -21.25 17.79
N ARG A 152 16.65 -20.77 17.99
CA ARG A 152 15.62 -20.66 16.95
C ARG A 152 15.23 -19.21 16.74
N VAL A 153 14.79 -18.55 17.81
CA VAL A 153 14.46 -17.11 17.82
C VAL A 153 15.65 -16.33 18.37
N LEU A 154 16.23 -16.77 19.49
CA LEU A 154 17.35 -16.12 20.15
C LEU A 154 18.60 -16.99 20.09
N GLY A 155 19.61 -16.51 19.39
CA GLY A 155 20.93 -17.11 19.33
C GLY A 155 21.76 -16.85 20.60
N PRO A 156 22.84 -17.63 20.81
CA PRO A 156 23.66 -17.53 22.02
C PRO A 156 24.41 -16.19 22.14
N ASN A 157 24.63 -15.52 21.01
CA ASN A 157 25.31 -14.22 20.94
C ASN A 157 24.36 -13.01 21.03
N GLY A 158 23.07 -13.25 21.33
CA GLY A 158 22.03 -12.22 21.39
C GLY A 158 21.43 -11.82 20.04
N ASP A 159 21.89 -12.42 18.94
CA ASP A 159 21.27 -12.23 17.63
C ASP A 159 19.90 -12.90 17.59
N THR A 160 18.92 -12.17 17.07
CA THR A 160 17.52 -12.60 17.09
C THR A 160 16.98 -12.73 15.68
N ALA A 161 16.46 -13.91 15.35
CA ALA A 161 15.73 -14.14 14.12
C ALA A 161 14.37 -13.43 14.18
N VAL A 162 14.09 -12.59 13.19
CA VAL A 162 12.85 -11.82 13.10
C VAL A 162 12.23 -11.96 11.72
N THR A 163 10.89 -11.88 11.67
CA THR A 163 10.17 -11.54 10.45
C THR A 163 9.88 -10.05 10.49
N LYS A 164 10.34 -9.30 9.48
CA LYS A 164 10.09 -7.88 9.31
C LYS A 164 8.97 -7.69 8.30
N ILE A 165 8.05 -6.80 8.62
CA ILE A 165 6.92 -6.45 7.76
C ILE A 165 6.99 -4.95 7.53
N ALA A 166 7.23 -4.54 6.29
CA ALA A 166 7.09 -3.15 5.86
C ALA A 166 5.70 -2.98 5.24
N ILE A 167 4.99 -1.92 5.62
CA ILE A 167 3.60 -1.69 5.23
C ILE A 167 3.48 -0.28 4.66
N ASP A 168 3.10 -0.20 3.39
CA ASP A 168 2.56 1.02 2.81
C ASP A 168 1.09 1.16 3.23
N PRO A 169 0.68 2.33 3.74
CA PRO A 169 -0.68 2.54 4.22
C PRO A 169 -1.69 2.53 3.06
N VAL A 170 -2.79 1.81 3.28
CA VAL A 170 -3.95 1.75 2.37
C VAL A 170 -5.20 2.03 3.17
N TRP A 171 -5.72 3.24 3.06
CA TRP A 171 -6.83 3.70 3.86
C TRP A 171 -8.15 3.47 3.16
N HIS A 172 -9.07 2.77 3.83
CA HIS A 172 -10.48 2.76 3.49
C HIS A 172 -11.16 3.98 4.14
N LEU A 173 -11.41 5.02 3.34
CA LEU A 173 -11.87 6.32 3.81
C LEU A 173 -13.16 6.27 4.66
N PRO A 174 -14.22 5.53 4.28
CA PRO A 174 -15.40 5.38 5.13
C PRO A 174 -15.05 4.76 6.48
N GLY A 175 -14.16 3.77 6.47
CA GLY A 175 -13.70 3.08 7.67
C GLY A 175 -12.88 3.96 8.60
N ILE A 176 -11.94 4.75 8.07
CA ILE A 176 -11.11 5.68 8.85
C ILE A 176 -11.98 6.79 9.44
N ALA A 177 -12.87 7.40 8.66
CA ALA A 177 -13.78 8.44 9.15
C ALA A 177 -14.62 7.93 10.34
N ALA A 178 -15.16 6.71 10.24
CA ALA A 178 -15.88 6.06 11.32
C ALA A 178 -15.02 5.83 12.58
N ARG A 179 -13.73 5.51 12.44
CA ARG A 179 -12.80 5.37 13.59
C ARG A 179 -12.57 6.68 14.34
N PHE A 180 -12.62 7.81 13.63
CA PHE A 180 -12.53 9.15 14.23
C PHE A 180 -13.89 9.70 14.68
N GLY A 181 -14.99 9.00 14.43
CA GLY A 181 -16.34 9.45 14.80
C GLY A 181 -16.81 10.67 13.99
N VAL A 182 -16.32 10.83 12.76
CA VAL A 182 -16.65 11.96 11.87
C VAL A 182 -17.32 11.47 10.60
N ASP A 183 -18.08 12.34 9.94
CA ASP A 183 -18.64 12.03 8.63
C ASP A 183 -17.56 12.00 7.54
N GLU A 184 -17.70 11.10 6.58
CA GLU A 184 -16.68 10.86 5.55
C GLU A 184 -16.46 12.07 4.64
N ALA A 185 -17.52 12.79 4.28
CA ALA A 185 -17.43 13.94 3.38
C ALA A 185 -16.63 15.09 4.01
N SER A 186 -16.91 15.43 5.27
CA SER A 186 -16.13 16.39 6.04
C SER A 186 -14.72 15.91 6.26
N PHE A 187 -14.52 14.62 6.59
CA PHE A 187 -13.18 14.04 6.78
C PHE A 187 -12.31 14.21 5.53
N ARG A 188 -12.84 13.83 4.35
CA ARG A 188 -12.16 14.00 3.06
C ARG A 188 -11.87 15.46 2.75
N ARG A 189 -12.82 16.36 2.99
CA ARG A 189 -12.65 17.80 2.78
C ARG A 189 -11.54 18.38 3.65
N VAL A 190 -11.54 18.05 4.95
CA VAL A 190 -10.50 18.51 5.88
C VAL A 190 -9.14 17.95 5.49
N LEU A 191 -9.05 16.67 5.10
CA LEU A 191 -7.80 16.10 4.56
C LEU A 191 -7.31 16.89 3.34
N PHE A 192 -8.19 17.22 2.40
CA PHE A 192 -7.84 18.01 1.21
C PHE A 192 -7.33 19.41 1.59
N GLU A 193 -8.06 20.13 2.44
CA GLU A 193 -7.71 21.50 2.86
C GLU A 193 -6.38 21.54 3.64
N TYR A 194 -6.19 20.64 4.60
CA TYR A 194 -4.99 20.61 5.46
C TYR A 194 -3.78 19.91 4.83
N THR A 195 -3.93 19.30 3.65
CA THR A 195 -2.80 18.86 2.81
C THR A 195 -2.45 19.88 1.73
N GLY A 196 -2.97 21.11 1.80
CA GLY A 196 -2.69 22.17 0.83
C GLY A 196 -3.28 21.91 -0.55
N GLY A 197 -4.37 21.13 -0.61
CA GLY A 197 -5.04 20.78 -1.86
C GLY A 197 -4.36 19.68 -2.67
N MET A 198 -3.47 18.89 -2.05
CA MET A 198 -2.62 17.90 -2.74
C MET A 198 -3.40 16.80 -3.48
N TYR A 199 -4.58 16.42 -2.98
CA TYR A 199 -5.40 15.36 -3.57
C TYR A 199 -6.83 15.84 -3.87
N PRO A 200 -7.08 16.51 -5.01
CA PRO A 200 -8.42 16.97 -5.39
C PRO A 200 -9.47 15.85 -5.46
N GLU A 201 -9.05 14.61 -5.73
CA GLU A 201 -9.93 13.43 -5.74
C GLU A 201 -10.65 13.21 -4.40
N LEU A 202 -10.07 13.65 -3.27
CA LEU A 202 -10.72 13.55 -1.97
C LEU A 202 -12.09 14.24 -1.96
N VAL A 203 -12.22 15.38 -2.66
CA VAL A 203 -13.47 16.14 -2.73
C VAL A 203 -14.27 15.90 -3.99
N THR A 204 -13.62 15.47 -5.08
CA THR A 204 -14.25 15.36 -6.40
C THR A 204 -14.59 13.94 -6.85
N ARG A 205 -14.00 12.92 -6.22
CA ARG A 205 -14.13 11.50 -6.57
C ARG A 205 -14.67 10.70 -5.40
N SER A 206 -15.93 10.94 -5.04
CA SER A 206 -16.65 10.16 -4.02
C SER A 206 -16.82 8.68 -4.38
N ASP A 207 -16.63 8.33 -5.66
CA ASP A 207 -16.61 6.96 -6.15
C ASP A 207 -15.35 6.18 -5.77
N LEU A 208 -14.30 6.84 -5.27
CA LEU A 208 -13.07 6.21 -4.81
C LEU A 208 -13.05 6.18 -3.29
N GLU A 209 -13.17 4.99 -2.71
CA GLU A 209 -13.20 4.78 -1.25
C GLU A 209 -11.82 4.51 -0.63
N VAL A 210 -10.81 4.26 -1.47
CA VAL A 210 -9.46 3.91 -1.01
C VAL A 210 -8.47 5.04 -1.30
N PHE A 211 -7.67 5.38 -0.29
CA PHE A 211 -6.62 6.39 -0.34
C PHE A 211 -5.27 5.78 0.01
N LEU A 212 -4.24 6.13 -0.77
CA LEU A 212 -2.84 5.81 -0.52
C LEU A 212 -2.13 7.07 0.01
N PRO A 213 -2.22 7.35 1.33
CA PRO A 213 -1.61 8.53 1.91
C PRO A 213 -0.08 8.46 1.85
N PRO A 214 0.61 9.60 1.65
CA PRO A 214 2.06 9.65 1.63
C PRO A 214 2.63 9.73 3.05
N ILE A 215 2.30 8.75 3.88
CA ILE A 215 2.74 8.66 5.28
C ILE A 215 3.59 7.39 5.45
N GLY A 216 4.75 7.51 6.08
CA GLY A 216 5.72 6.43 6.25
C GLY A 216 7.02 6.92 6.82
#